data_AF-A0A965DQD0-F1
#
_entry.id   AF-A0A965DQD0-F1
#
_cell.length_a   1.000
_cell.length_b   1.000
_cell.length_c   1.000
_cell.angle_alpha   90.00
_cell.angle_beta   90.00
_cell.angle_gamma   90.00
#
_symmetry.space_group_name_H-M   'P 1'
#
loop_
_entity.id
_entity.type
_entity.pdbx_description
1 polymer ?
#
loop_
_entity_poly.entity_id
_entity_poly.type
_entity_poly.pdbx_seq_one_letter_code
_entity_poly.pdbx_strand_id
1 'polypeptide(L)'
;MNETGVDPGIDHMSAVKIIEEIEGKGAKLLSFKSFCGGLIAPESDDNLWHYKFTWNPRNVVLAGQGGVAAFRQNKELKYIPYNQLFKRTERFEIEGYGSFDGYANRDSLKYLGLYNISAVETIYRGTLRRPNYCQAWDVLVELGLTEDGYVLENSRSLTPRQLLNAFLPYHPKDSVETKLQRFLREDRKHLFPLFEEIGLFRNSEPIYSEDASPARLLQVLLEKAWTLNDWDKDMLVMLHEFEYELKDKKYKLLSSMVSLGEDRNFTAMANTVGLPIGIIAKHMLQGYSKPGVQLPIDSKLYLPVLEELKSLGIEFIDNLVEND
;
A
#
# COMPACT_ATOMS: atom_id res chain seq x y z
N MET A 1 -23.36 7.23 -0.29
CA MET A 1 -21.98 7.60 -0.65
C MET A 1 -21.10 6.41 -0.33
N ASN A 2 -20.19 6.02 -1.23
CA ASN A 2 -19.23 4.93 -1.01
C ASN A 2 -17.81 5.45 -1.20
N GLU A 3 -16.81 4.62 -0.88
CA GLU A 3 -15.39 4.95 -1.09
C GLU A 3 -15.03 6.28 -0.41
N THR A 4 -15.32 6.37 0.89
CA THR A 4 -15.20 7.60 1.71
C THR A 4 -14.18 7.47 2.82
N GLY A 5 -13.22 6.54 2.72
CA GLY A 5 -12.14 6.38 3.69
C GLY A 5 -10.90 7.14 3.24
N VAL A 6 -9.76 6.46 3.25
CA VAL A 6 -8.48 7.01 2.80
C VAL A 6 -8.13 6.63 1.35
N ASP A 7 -8.04 5.33 1.09
CA ASP A 7 -7.81 4.72 -0.22
C ASP A 7 -8.69 3.45 -0.28
N PRO A 8 -9.96 3.56 -0.75
CA PRO A 8 -10.50 4.72 -1.46
C PRO A 8 -11.27 5.74 -0.57
N GLY A 9 -11.05 7.03 -0.83
CA GLY A 9 -11.75 8.20 -0.28
C GLY A 9 -10.95 9.52 -0.42
N ILE A 10 -10.06 9.80 0.53
CA ILE A 10 -9.17 10.98 0.45
C ILE A 10 -8.40 11.01 -0.87
N ASP A 11 -7.97 9.85 -1.38
CA ASP A 11 -7.28 9.73 -2.67
C ASP A 11 -8.11 10.27 -3.84
N HIS A 12 -9.40 9.95 -3.92
CA HIS A 12 -10.31 10.48 -4.93
C HIS A 12 -10.46 11.98 -4.81
N MET A 13 -10.78 12.46 -3.61
CA MET A 13 -11.07 13.86 -3.33
C MET A 13 -9.87 14.76 -3.67
N SER A 14 -8.69 14.36 -3.21
CA SER A 14 -7.44 15.10 -3.44
C SER A 14 -6.98 15.02 -4.90
N ALA A 15 -7.08 13.85 -5.55
CA ALA A 15 -6.69 13.71 -6.94
C ALA A 15 -7.59 14.54 -7.88
N VAL A 16 -8.91 14.43 -7.73
CA VAL A 16 -9.86 15.17 -8.59
C VAL A 16 -9.73 16.67 -8.39
N LYS A 17 -9.54 17.16 -7.15
CA LYS A 17 -9.26 18.57 -6.88
C LYS A 17 -8.08 19.09 -7.70
N ILE A 18 -6.95 18.39 -7.68
CA ILE A 18 -5.73 18.83 -8.39
C ILE A 18 -5.91 18.72 -9.91
N ILE A 19 -6.57 17.66 -10.40
CA ILE A 19 -6.89 17.50 -11.83
C ILE A 19 -7.72 18.69 -12.33
N GLU A 20 -8.80 19.04 -11.63
CA GLU A 20 -9.66 20.17 -12.01
C GLU A 20 -8.91 21.51 -11.93
N GLU A 21 -8.01 21.70 -10.96
CA GLU A 21 -7.16 22.89 -10.88
C GLU A 21 -6.14 23.01 -12.02
N ILE A 22 -5.58 21.89 -12.49
CA ILE A 22 -4.68 21.82 -13.64
C ILE A 22 -5.47 22.15 -14.92
N GLU A 23 -6.59 21.48 -15.16
CA GLU A 23 -7.43 21.68 -16.34
C GLU A 23 -8.04 23.09 -16.37
N GLY A 24 -8.43 23.63 -15.22
CA GLY A 24 -8.96 24.99 -15.07
C GLY A 24 -7.96 26.09 -15.43
N LYS A 25 -6.65 25.80 -15.41
CA LYS A 25 -5.58 26.69 -15.90
C LYS A 25 -5.38 26.58 -17.43
N GLY A 26 -6.15 25.72 -18.10
CA GLY A 26 -5.96 25.39 -19.52
C GLY A 26 -4.75 24.49 -19.78
N ALA A 27 -4.22 23.82 -18.75
CA ALA A 27 -3.12 22.88 -18.91
C ALA A 27 -3.63 21.52 -19.41
N LYS A 28 -2.76 20.81 -20.13
CA LYS A 28 -3.01 19.43 -20.58
C LYS A 28 -2.37 18.45 -19.61
N LEU A 29 -3.19 17.66 -18.92
CA LEU A 29 -2.69 16.57 -18.07
C LEU A 29 -2.06 15.45 -18.92
N LEU A 30 -0.83 15.08 -18.60
CA LEU A 30 -0.04 14.06 -19.30
C LEU A 30 0.10 12.77 -18.48
N SER A 31 0.31 12.88 -17.17
CA SER A 31 0.53 11.73 -16.29
C SER A 31 -0.19 11.95 -14.96
N PHE A 32 -0.78 10.88 -14.43
CA PHE A 32 -1.28 10.81 -13.07
C PHE A 32 -0.81 9.52 -12.40
N LYS A 33 -0.07 9.63 -11.31
CA LYS A 33 0.21 8.49 -10.44
C LYS A 33 -0.26 8.77 -9.01
N SER A 34 -0.72 7.74 -8.32
CA SER A 34 -1.17 7.85 -6.93
C SER A 34 -0.73 6.63 -6.12
N PHE A 35 -0.13 6.88 -4.97
CA PHE A 35 0.37 5.84 -4.08
C PHE A 35 -0.09 6.11 -2.65
N CYS A 36 -0.49 5.06 -1.94
CA CYS A 36 -0.87 5.16 -0.53
C CYS A 36 -0.29 4.01 0.29
N GLY A 37 0.07 4.24 1.54
CA GLY A 37 0.57 3.21 2.44
C GLY A 37 0.33 3.54 3.91
N GLY A 38 -0.32 2.62 4.63
CA GLY A 38 -0.31 2.58 6.09
C GLY A 38 0.91 1.81 6.58
N LEU A 39 1.73 2.46 7.40
CA LEU A 39 3.08 2.06 7.82
C LEU A 39 3.27 2.37 9.31
N ILE A 40 4.43 2.03 9.86
CA ILE A 40 4.80 2.46 11.22
C ILE A 40 5.41 3.87 11.18
N ALA A 41 5.13 4.69 12.19
CA ALA A 41 5.76 6.01 12.32
C ALA A 41 7.26 5.86 12.62
N PRO A 42 8.12 6.79 12.13
CA PRO A 42 9.57 6.69 12.35
C PRO A 42 9.99 6.55 13.81
N GLU A 43 9.27 7.20 14.74
CA GLU A 43 9.57 7.11 16.19
C GLU A 43 9.19 5.76 16.83
N SER A 44 8.37 4.95 16.16
CA SER A 44 7.90 3.63 16.62
C SER A 44 8.42 2.47 15.75
N ASP A 45 9.29 2.79 14.81
CA ASP A 45 9.91 1.84 13.90
C ASP A 45 11.09 1.13 14.60
N ASP A 46 10.86 -0.13 14.96
CA ASP A 46 11.76 -0.94 15.78
C ASP A 46 12.08 -2.32 15.17
N ASN A 47 11.69 -2.55 13.91
CA ASN A 47 11.84 -3.84 13.25
C ASN A 47 12.41 -3.71 11.83
N LEU A 48 13.05 -4.77 11.35
CA LEU A 48 13.75 -4.81 10.06
C LEU A 48 12.82 -4.75 8.85
N TRP A 49 11.54 -5.08 9.02
CA TRP A 49 10.53 -4.94 7.97
C TRP A 49 9.99 -3.51 7.85
N HIS A 50 10.24 -2.66 8.85
CA HIS A 50 9.69 -1.33 8.97
C HIS A 50 8.16 -1.32 8.80
N TYR A 51 7.50 -2.34 9.36
CA TYR A 51 6.07 -2.57 9.20
C TYR A 51 5.44 -3.17 10.46
N LYS A 52 4.26 -2.66 10.82
CA LYS A 52 3.34 -3.24 11.81
C LYS A 52 1.92 -3.20 11.26
N PHE A 53 1.04 -4.08 11.73
CA PHE A 53 -0.35 -4.10 11.27
C PHE A 53 -1.15 -2.96 11.91
N THR A 54 -1.69 -2.10 11.06
CA THR A 54 -2.50 -0.93 11.44
C THR A 54 -3.93 -1.02 10.88
N TRP A 55 -4.19 -2.06 10.09
CA TRP A 55 -5.46 -2.41 9.47
C TRP A 55 -5.50 -3.92 9.22
N ASN A 56 -6.56 -4.41 8.58
CA ASN A 56 -6.83 -5.84 8.42
C ASN A 56 -5.62 -6.64 7.87
N PRO A 57 -4.98 -7.51 8.69
CA PRO A 57 -3.79 -8.28 8.30
C PRO A 57 -4.00 -9.15 7.06
N ARG A 58 -5.21 -9.68 6.87
CA ARG A 58 -5.55 -10.53 5.74
C ARG A 58 -5.35 -9.82 4.41
N ASN A 59 -5.72 -8.54 4.34
CA ASN A 59 -5.59 -7.76 3.12
C ASN A 59 -4.13 -7.43 2.78
N VAL A 60 -3.26 -7.35 3.79
CA VAL A 60 -1.80 -7.21 3.59
C VAL A 60 -1.22 -8.52 3.07
N VAL A 61 -1.58 -9.65 3.68
CA VAL A 61 -1.05 -10.97 3.29
C VAL A 61 -1.45 -11.33 1.86
N LEU A 62 -2.68 -10.99 1.46
CA LEU A 62 -3.19 -11.21 0.11
C LEU A 62 -2.95 -10.03 -0.83
N ALA A 63 -2.14 -9.04 -0.45
CA ALA A 63 -1.89 -7.86 -1.27
C ALA A 63 -1.32 -8.26 -2.64
N GLY A 64 -1.89 -7.70 -3.70
CA GLY A 64 -1.52 -8.00 -5.08
C GLY A 64 -2.16 -9.26 -5.68
N GLN A 65 -2.87 -10.07 -4.89
CA GLN A 65 -3.60 -11.23 -5.40
C GLN A 65 -4.97 -10.84 -5.99
N GLY A 66 -5.59 -11.80 -6.68
CA GLY A 66 -6.96 -11.64 -7.22
C GLY A 66 -7.02 -10.98 -8.60
N GLY A 67 -5.89 -10.81 -9.28
CA GLY A 67 -5.85 -10.33 -10.65
C GLY A 67 -4.47 -9.82 -11.08
N VAL A 68 -4.42 -9.32 -12.31
CA VAL A 68 -3.23 -8.66 -12.86
C VAL A 68 -3.29 -7.18 -12.51
N ALA A 69 -2.15 -6.59 -12.12
CA ALA A 69 -2.07 -5.15 -12.03
C ALA A 69 -2.01 -4.56 -13.44
N ALA A 70 -2.99 -3.72 -13.79
CA ALA A 70 -3.17 -3.17 -15.13
C ALA A 70 -3.13 -1.64 -15.08
N PHE A 71 -2.35 -1.03 -15.97
CA PHE A 71 -2.16 0.42 -15.99
C PHE A 71 -1.72 0.90 -17.37
N ARG A 72 -1.65 2.21 -17.58
CA ARG A 72 -1.14 2.81 -18.82
C ARG A 72 0.14 3.57 -18.52
N GLN A 73 1.18 3.36 -19.31
CA GLN A 73 2.44 4.06 -19.17
C GLN A 73 2.95 4.43 -20.56
N ASN A 74 3.17 5.73 -20.78
CA ASN A 74 3.61 6.28 -22.07
C ASN A 74 2.74 5.79 -23.24
N LYS A 75 1.41 5.89 -23.08
CA LYS A 75 0.37 5.48 -24.04
C LYS A 75 0.21 3.98 -24.26
N GLU A 76 1.04 3.16 -23.62
CA GLU A 76 0.95 1.70 -23.73
C GLU A 76 0.28 1.08 -22.51
N LEU A 77 -0.55 0.07 -22.74
CA LEU A 77 -1.09 -0.75 -21.65
C LEU A 77 0.00 -1.67 -21.12
N LYS A 78 0.10 -1.73 -19.80
CA LYS A 78 1.04 -2.58 -19.06
C LYS A 78 0.27 -3.47 -18.10
N TYR A 79 0.82 -4.67 -17.94
CA TYR A 79 0.24 -5.74 -17.13
C TYR A 79 1.35 -6.37 -16.30
N ILE A 80 1.16 -6.45 -14.99
CA ILE A 80 2.11 -7.09 -14.08
C ILE A 80 1.39 -8.25 -13.38
N PRO A 81 1.76 -9.51 -13.67
CA PRO A 81 1.23 -10.65 -12.93
C PRO A 81 1.76 -10.67 -11.49
N TYR A 82 1.02 -11.32 -10.59
CA TYR A 82 1.30 -11.33 -9.14
C TYR A 82 2.76 -11.69 -8.80
N ASN A 83 3.32 -12.72 -9.43
CA ASN A 83 4.70 -13.20 -9.22
C ASN A 83 5.81 -12.24 -9.72
N GLN A 84 5.45 -11.12 -10.33
CA GLN A 84 6.37 -10.06 -10.78
C GLN A 84 6.09 -8.73 -10.09
N LEU A 85 5.05 -8.66 -9.25
CA LEU A 85 4.51 -7.41 -8.73
C LEU A 85 5.52 -6.67 -7.85
N PHE A 86 6.10 -7.39 -6.89
CA PHE A 86 7.01 -6.81 -5.91
C PHE A 86 8.44 -6.59 -6.44
N LYS A 87 8.74 -7.07 -7.66
CA LYS A 87 10.00 -6.83 -8.37
C LYS A 87 10.01 -5.52 -9.14
N ARG A 88 8.84 -4.94 -9.40
CA ARG A 88 8.66 -3.75 -10.23
C ARG A 88 8.16 -2.61 -9.36
N THR A 89 9.09 -1.94 -8.69
CA THR A 89 8.79 -0.81 -7.80
C THR A 89 9.31 0.52 -8.36
N GLU A 90 8.67 1.61 -7.95
CA GLU A 90 9.18 2.97 -8.12
C GLU A 90 9.64 3.50 -6.74
N ARG A 91 10.79 4.17 -6.69
CA ARG A 91 11.34 4.75 -5.46
C ARG A 91 10.87 6.21 -5.32
N PHE A 92 10.37 6.57 -4.14
CA PHE A 92 9.97 7.92 -3.79
C PHE A 92 10.69 8.40 -2.53
N GLU A 93 10.96 9.69 -2.45
CA GLU A 93 11.46 10.38 -1.27
C GLU A 93 10.41 11.38 -0.81
N ILE A 94 10.11 11.38 0.48
CA ILE A 94 9.23 12.38 1.10
C ILE A 94 10.03 13.08 2.18
N GLU A 95 10.08 14.42 2.09
CA GLU A 95 10.84 15.25 3.03
C GLU A 95 10.40 14.98 4.47
N GLY A 96 11.38 14.78 5.36
CA GLY A 96 11.14 14.45 6.77
C GLY A 96 10.78 12.99 7.05
N TYR A 97 10.41 12.19 6.04
CA TYR A 97 9.96 10.81 6.23
C TYR A 97 10.81 9.77 5.49
N GLY A 98 11.69 10.18 4.58
CA GLY A 98 12.67 9.33 3.90
C GLY A 98 12.10 8.56 2.71
N SER A 99 12.73 7.42 2.41
CA SER A 99 12.48 6.64 1.21
C SER A 99 11.29 5.70 1.32
N PHE A 100 10.62 5.46 0.18
CA PHE A 100 9.54 4.49 0.00
C PHE A 100 9.67 3.76 -1.34
N ASP A 101 9.31 2.48 -1.36
CA ASP A 101 9.07 1.70 -2.58
C ASP A 101 7.55 1.64 -2.85
N GLY A 102 7.13 2.06 -4.04
CA GLY A 102 5.77 1.93 -4.53
C GLY A 102 5.63 0.77 -5.51
N TYR A 103 4.72 -0.17 -5.27
CA TYR A 103 4.37 -1.23 -6.23
C TYR A 103 2.94 -1.06 -6.75
N ALA A 104 2.64 -1.59 -7.94
CA ALA A 104 1.35 -1.41 -8.58
C ALA A 104 0.20 -2.05 -7.78
N ASN A 105 -0.96 -1.39 -7.74
CA ASN A 105 -2.13 -1.89 -7.03
C ASN A 105 -3.31 -2.10 -8.00
N ARG A 106 -3.65 -3.37 -8.26
CA ARG A 106 -4.82 -3.80 -9.05
C ARG A 106 -4.92 -3.05 -10.40
N ASP A 107 -6.14 -2.77 -10.84
CA ASP A 107 -6.43 -2.10 -12.11
C ASP A 107 -6.56 -0.57 -11.92
N SER A 108 -5.62 0.17 -12.51
CA SER A 108 -5.61 1.63 -12.57
C SER A 108 -6.46 2.18 -13.72
N LEU A 109 -6.76 1.38 -14.74
CA LEU A 109 -7.45 1.84 -15.95
C LEU A 109 -8.90 2.27 -15.68
N LYS A 110 -9.54 1.67 -14.67
CA LYS A 110 -10.90 2.07 -14.25
C LYS A 110 -11.02 3.55 -13.86
N TYR A 111 -9.91 4.17 -13.43
CA TYR A 111 -9.89 5.57 -13.00
C TYR A 111 -9.86 6.57 -14.17
N LEU A 112 -9.56 6.11 -15.39
CA LEU A 112 -9.56 6.97 -16.58
C LEU A 112 -10.93 7.57 -16.87
N GLY A 113 -11.98 6.75 -16.79
CA GLY A 113 -13.36 7.22 -16.92
C GLY A 113 -13.83 7.92 -15.66
N LEU A 114 -13.43 7.43 -14.49
CA LEU A 114 -13.87 7.95 -13.19
C LEU A 114 -13.47 9.41 -12.97
N TYR A 115 -12.22 9.75 -13.31
CA TYR A 115 -11.69 11.11 -13.15
C TYR A 115 -11.78 11.93 -14.44
N ASN A 116 -12.42 11.41 -15.49
CA ASN A 116 -12.51 12.06 -16.80
C ASN A 116 -11.15 12.35 -17.48
N ILE A 117 -10.11 11.56 -17.16
CA ILE A 117 -8.73 11.74 -17.65
C ILE A 117 -8.35 10.74 -18.74
N SER A 118 -9.29 10.35 -19.61
CA SER A 118 -9.06 9.30 -20.61
C SER A 118 -7.89 9.57 -21.57
N ALA A 119 -7.52 10.84 -21.76
CA ALA A 119 -6.45 11.28 -22.66
C ALA A 119 -5.03 11.20 -22.08
N VAL A 120 -4.85 10.95 -20.76
CA VAL A 120 -3.49 10.96 -20.16
C VAL A 120 -2.59 9.91 -20.79
N GLU A 121 -1.30 10.18 -20.89
CA GLU A 121 -0.34 9.23 -21.43
C GLU A 121 0.01 8.15 -20.41
N THR A 122 -0.03 8.49 -19.12
CA THR A 122 0.29 7.59 -18.01
C THR A 122 -0.78 7.68 -16.91
N ILE A 123 -1.28 6.52 -16.46
CA ILE A 123 -2.03 6.40 -15.20
C ILE A 123 -1.47 5.23 -14.40
N TYR A 124 -1.15 5.43 -13.13
CA TYR A 124 -0.62 4.38 -12.27
C TYR A 124 -1.11 4.55 -10.83
N ARG A 125 -1.69 3.51 -10.23
CA ARG A 125 -1.99 3.48 -8.80
C ARG A 125 -1.19 2.39 -8.11
N GLY A 126 -0.71 2.69 -6.91
CA GLY A 126 0.19 1.80 -6.19
C GLY A 126 0.07 1.87 -4.68
N THR A 127 0.84 1.03 -4.02
CA THR A 127 0.93 0.96 -2.56
C THR A 127 2.36 1.21 -2.12
N LEU A 128 2.52 2.06 -1.10
CA LEU A 128 3.83 2.40 -0.53
C LEU A 128 4.24 1.43 0.57
N ARG A 129 5.52 1.07 0.56
CA ARG A 129 6.22 0.35 1.61
C ARG A 129 7.60 0.95 1.83
N ARG A 130 8.22 0.61 2.96
CA ARG A 130 9.60 0.98 3.24
C ARG A 130 10.58 0.18 2.36
N PRO A 131 11.81 0.70 2.15
CA PRO A 131 12.86 -0.03 1.44
C PRO A 131 13.01 -1.47 1.96
N ASN A 132 13.41 -2.38 1.07
CA ASN A 132 13.58 -3.82 1.32
C ASN A 132 12.31 -4.63 1.56
N TYR A 133 11.19 -4.01 1.99
CA TYR A 133 9.92 -4.71 2.18
C TYR A 133 9.49 -5.48 0.92
N CYS A 134 9.44 -4.80 -0.23
CA CYS A 134 8.98 -5.44 -1.47
C CYS A 134 9.89 -6.59 -1.89
N GLN A 135 11.20 -6.43 -1.77
CA GLN A 135 12.16 -7.50 -2.12
C GLN A 135 12.03 -8.72 -1.20
N ALA A 136 11.82 -8.52 0.11
CA ALA A 136 11.62 -9.61 1.04
C ALA A 136 10.25 -10.27 0.89
N TRP A 137 9.21 -9.48 0.60
CA TRP A 137 7.88 -9.99 0.33
C TRP A 137 7.84 -10.81 -0.98
N ASP A 138 8.58 -10.39 -2.01
CA ASP A 138 8.76 -11.15 -3.24
C ASP A 138 9.30 -12.56 -2.98
N VAL A 139 10.22 -12.73 -2.03
CA VAL A 139 10.71 -14.06 -1.62
C VAL A 139 9.59 -14.91 -1.02
N LEU A 140 8.70 -14.33 -0.19
CA LEU A 140 7.54 -15.05 0.35
C LEU A 140 6.57 -15.48 -0.76
N VAL A 141 6.41 -14.65 -1.80
CA VAL A 141 5.64 -14.97 -3.00
C VAL A 141 6.31 -16.10 -3.79
N GLU A 142 7.63 -16.02 -4.03
CA GLU A 142 8.38 -17.05 -4.75
C GLU A 142 8.37 -18.41 -4.02
N LEU A 143 8.36 -18.39 -2.68
CA LEU A 143 8.21 -19.59 -1.86
C LEU A 143 6.77 -20.14 -1.88
N GLY A 144 5.77 -19.36 -2.29
CA GLY A 144 4.36 -19.74 -2.22
C GLY A 144 3.74 -19.63 -0.82
N LEU A 145 4.40 -18.93 0.11
CA LEU A 145 3.90 -18.73 1.48
C LEU A 145 2.71 -17.76 1.55
N THR A 146 2.47 -17.00 0.48
CA THR A 146 1.30 -16.14 0.34
C THR A 146 0.13 -16.85 -0.34
N GLU A 147 0.26 -18.11 -0.76
CA GLU A 147 -0.83 -18.82 -1.45
C GLU A 147 -2.01 -19.12 -0.52
N ASP A 148 -3.22 -18.89 -1.03
CA ASP A 148 -4.46 -19.00 -0.23
C ASP A 148 -5.50 -19.96 -0.86
N GLY A 149 -5.19 -20.52 -2.03
CA GLY A 149 -6.13 -21.34 -2.81
C GLY A 149 -6.30 -22.79 -2.34
N TYR A 150 -5.53 -23.24 -1.34
CA TYR A 150 -5.57 -24.61 -0.84
C TYR A 150 -5.21 -24.69 0.64
N VAL A 151 -5.63 -25.78 1.28
CA VAL A 151 -5.30 -26.10 2.67
C VAL A 151 -4.13 -27.08 2.69
N LEU A 152 -3.12 -26.81 3.51
CA LEU A 152 -2.00 -27.73 3.72
C LEU A 152 -2.43 -28.88 4.62
N GLU A 153 -2.19 -30.11 4.18
CA GLU A 153 -2.50 -31.30 4.96
C GLU A 153 -1.64 -31.36 6.24
N ASN A 154 -2.29 -31.65 7.38
CA ASN A 154 -1.67 -31.72 8.71
C ASN A 154 -0.97 -30.43 9.17
N SER A 155 -1.31 -29.27 8.58
CA SER A 155 -0.64 -28.00 8.90
C SER A 155 -0.83 -27.53 10.34
N ARG A 156 -1.86 -28.01 11.04
CA ARG A 156 -2.07 -27.78 12.48
C ARG A 156 -0.91 -28.26 13.36
N SER A 157 -0.08 -29.15 12.84
CA SER A 157 1.08 -29.71 13.54
C SER A 157 2.40 -29.02 13.19
N LEU A 158 2.40 -28.15 12.16
CA LEU A 158 3.62 -27.55 11.65
C LEU A 158 4.09 -26.40 12.54
N THR A 159 5.36 -26.45 12.90
CA THR A 159 6.09 -25.28 13.40
C THR A 159 6.45 -24.33 12.24
N PRO A 160 6.80 -23.06 12.53
CA PRO A 160 7.29 -22.12 11.50
C PRO A 160 8.43 -22.70 10.65
N ARG A 161 9.42 -23.33 11.31
CA ARG A 161 10.55 -23.98 10.62
C ARG A 161 10.10 -25.10 9.69
N GLN A 162 9.13 -25.91 10.13
CA GLN A 162 8.61 -27.01 9.32
C GLN A 162 7.79 -26.49 8.13
N LEU A 163 6.98 -25.44 8.32
CA LEU A 163 6.30 -24.76 7.23
C LEU A 163 7.30 -24.27 6.18
N LEU A 164 8.31 -23.49 6.59
CA LEU A 164 9.32 -22.98 5.66
C LEU A 164 10.05 -24.13 4.94
N ASN A 165 10.43 -25.19 5.65
CA ASN A 165 11.11 -26.33 5.06
C ASN A 165 10.23 -27.12 4.07
N ALA A 166 8.90 -27.09 4.21
CA ALA A 166 7.98 -27.72 3.27
C ALA A 166 7.98 -27.04 1.88
N PHE A 167 8.30 -25.75 1.83
CA PHE A 167 8.39 -24.96 0.58
C PHE A 167 9.81 -24.86 0.02
N LEU A 168 10.82 -25.33 0.75
CA LEU A 168 12.21 -25.34 0.31
C LEU A 168 12.58 -26.70 -0.32
N PRO A 169 13.51 -26.71 -1.30
CA PRO A 169 14.00 -27.96 -1.87
C PRO A 169 14.56 -28.92 -0.80
N TYR A 170 14.26 -30.21 -0.94
CA TYR A 170 14.83 -31.23 -0.07
C TYR A 170 16.36 -31.27 -0.19
N HIS A 171 17.03 -31.39 0.95
CA HIS A 171 18.46 -31.66 1.01
C HIS A 171 18.74 -32.52 2.25
N PRO A 172 19.57 -33.57 2.14
CA PRO A 172 19.76 -34.55 3.22
C PRO A 172 20.52 -34.01 4.44
N LYS A 173 21.28 -32.92 4.29
CA LYS A 173 22.18 -32.41 5.33
C LYS A 173 22.02 -30.92 5.65
N ASP A 174 21.37 -30.15 4.78
CA ASP A 174 21.35 -28.70 4.96
C ASP A 174 20.27 -28.33 5.96
N SER A 175 20.59 -27.38 6.83
CA SER A 175 19.59 -26.76 7.70
C SER A 175 18.60 -25.93 6.88
N VAL A 176 17.46 -25.58 7.49
CA VAL A 176 16.45 -24.72 6.84
C VAL A 176 17.03 -23.34 6.50
N GLU A 177 17.89 -22.82 7.37
CA GLU A 177 18.63 -21.57 7.20
C GLU A 177 19.55 -21.64 5.98
N THR A 178 20.34 -22.71 5.84
CA THR A 178 21.22 -22.91 4.67
C THR A 178 20.41 -23.02 3.37
N LYS A 179 19.28 -23.74 3.40
CA LYS A 179 18.39 -23.86 2.25
C LYS A 179 17.81 -22.50 1.85
N LEU A 180 17.34 -21.68 2.81
CA LEU A 180 16.84 -20.35 2.52
C LEU A 180 17.94 -19.44 1.98
N GLN A 181 19.15 -19.44 2.54
CA GLN A 181 20.27 -18.64 2.03
C GLN A 181 20.61 -18.98 0.56
N ARG A 182 20.51 -20.26 0.18
CA ARG A 182 20.66 -20.66 -1.23
C ARG A 182 19.50 -20.18 -2.09
N PHE A 183 18.27 -20.25 -1.58
CA PHE A 183 17.07 -19.74 -2.28
C PHE A 183 17.13 -18.23 -2.53
N LEU A 184 17.64 -17.47 -1.56
CA LEU A 184 17.80 -16.01 -1.65
C LEU A 184 18.77 -15.62 -2.77
N ARG A 185 19.83 -16.42 -3.00
CA ARG A 185 20.95 -16.09 -3.91
C ARG A 185 21.77 -14.91 -3.39
N GLU A 186 22.94 -14.68 -3.98
CA GLU A 186 23.94 -13.74 -3.46
C GLU A 186 23.40 -12.31 -3.33
N ASP A 187 22.62 -11.87 -4.31
CA ASP A 187 22.05 -10.53 -4.40
C ASP A 187 20.98 -10.24 -3.34
N ARG A 188 20.31 -11.26 -2.79
CA ARG A 188 19.26 -11.09 -1.76
C ARG A 188 19.61 -11.66 -0.39
N LYS A 189 20.84 -12.17 -0.19
CA LYS A 189 21.28 -12.71 1.12
C LYS A 189 21.15 -11.70 2.27
N HIS A 190 21.29 -10.41 1.97
CA HIS A 190 21.11 -9.33 2.94
C HIS A 190 19.69 -9.29 3.55
N LEU A 191 18.69 -9.90 2.90
CA LEU A 191 17.31 -10.01 3.41
C LEU A 191 17.13 -11.13 4.44
N PHE A 192 18.12 -12.01 4.63
CA PHE A 192 17.99 -13.16 5.53
C PHE A 192 17.49 -12.80 6.96
N PRO A 193 18.00 -11.73 7.61
CA PRO A 193 17.55 -11.35 8.96
C PRO A 193 16.05 -11.02 9.05
N LEU A 194 15.42 -10.54 7.96
CA LEU A 194 13.99 -10.24 7.94
C LEU A 194 13.15 -11.50 8.19
N PHE A 195 13.54 -12.65 7.61
CA PHE A 195 12.82 -13.92 7.79
C PHE A 195 13.02 -14.51 9.20
N GLU A 196 14.17 -14.24 9.80
CA GLU A 196 14.45 -14.61 11.19
C GLU A 196 13.58 -13.80 12.17
N GLU A 197 13.45 -12.49 11.95
CA GLU A 197 12.68 -11.58 12.80
C GLU A 197 11.20 -11.97 12.88
N ILE A 198 10.57 -12.33 11.75
CA ILE A 198 9.18 -12.80 11.73
C ILE A 198 9.01 -14.23 12.25
N GLY A 199 10.10 -14.85 12.70
CA GLY A 199 10.07 -16.13 13.42
C GLY A 199 9.97 -17.37 12.54
N LEU A 200 10.30 -17.29 11.24
CA LEU A 200 10.18 -18.44 10.32
C LEU A 200 11.08 -19.64 10.69
N PHE A 201 12.12 -19.44 11.50
CA PHE A 201 13.01 -20.52 11.95
C PHE A 201 12.64 -21.10 13.32
N ARG A 202 11.58 -20.59 13.97
CA ARG A 202 11.13 -21.12 15.26
C ARG A 202 10.62 -22.55 15.11
N ASN A 203 10.94 -23.39 16.08
CA ASN A 203 10.58 -24.81 16.10
C ASN A 203 9.96 -25.26 17.42
N SER A 204 9.54 -24.31 18.26
CA SER A 204 9.06 -24.57 19.62
C SER A 204 7.58 -24.94 19.67
N GLU A 205 6.76 -24.33 18.81
CA GLU A 205 5.31 -24.47 18.86
C GLU A 205 4.70 -24.53 17.45
N PRO A 206 3.56 -25.24 17.28
CA PRO A 206 2.75 -25.15 16.07
C PRO A 206 2.26 -23.72 15.83
N ILE A 207 2.09 -23.37 14.56
CA ILE A 207 1.67 -22.01 14.15
C ILE A 207 0.22 -21.74 14.53
N TYR A 208 -0.66 -22.69 14.22
CA TYR A 208 -2.11 -22.55 14.29
C TYR A 208 -2.78 -23.86 14.72
N SER A 209 -3.99 -23.78 15.28
CA SER A 209 -4.72 -24.93 15.83
C SER A 209 -5.47 -25.76 14.77
N GLU A 210 -5.62 -25.24 13.56
CA GLU A 210 -6.37 -25.84 12.47
C GLU A 210 -5.51 -25.98 11.21
N ASP A 211 -5.91 -26.91 10.35
CA ASP A 211 -5.30 -27.00 9.02
C ASP A 211 -5.74 -25.78 8.20
N ALA A 212 -4.79 -25.13 7.53
CA ALA A 212 -5.01 -23.83 6.90
C ALA A 212 -4.16 -23.66 5.64
N SER A 213 -4.44 -22.60 4.89
CA SER A 213 -3.63 -22.20 3.74
C SER A 213 -2.25 -21.67 4.17
N PRO A 214 -1.24 -21.73 3.29
CA PRO A 214 0.06 -21.10 3.53
C PRO A 214 -0.07 -19.63 3.96
N ALA A 215 -0.89 -18.86 3.25
CA ALA A 215 -1.20 -17.46 3.57
C ALA A 215 -1.75 -17.30 4.98
N ARG A 216 -2.68 -18.16 5.40
CA ARG A 216 -3.27 -18.07 6.74
C ARG A 216 -2.25 -18.35 7.84
N LEU A 217 -1.37 -19.34 7.63
CA LEU A 217 -0.28 -19.64 8.58
C LEU A 217 0.75 -18.50 8.64
N LEU A 218 1.13 -17.95 7.49
CA LEU A 218 1.98 -16.76 7.40
C LEU A 218 1.33 -15.58 8.15
N GLN A 219 0.05 -15.32 7.94
CA GLN A 219 -0.67 -14.26 8.65
C GLN A 219 -0.56 -14.41 10.17
N VAL A 220 -0.76 -15.61 10.71
CA VAL A 220 -0.66 -15.85 12.17
C VAL A 220 0.75 -15.55 12.69
N LEU A 221 1.79 -15.86 11.92
CA LEU A 221 3.17 -15.52 12.29
C LEU A 221 3.40 -14.00 12.28
N LEU A 222 2.94 -13.35 11.22
CA LEU A 222 3.08 -11.91 11.08
C LEU A 222 2.27 -11.17 12.15
N GLU A 223 1.08 -11.66 12.54
CA GLU A 223 0.28 -11.04 13.59
C GLU A 223 1.02 -11.04 14.93
N LYS A 224 1.82 -12.07 15.22
CA LYS A 224 2.71 -12.08 16.39
C LYS A 224 3.89 -11.11 16.24
N ALA A 225 4.49 -11.01 15.05
CA ALA A 225 5.72 -10.24 14.82
C ALA A 225 5.48 -8.74 14.61
N TRP A 226 4.34 -8.38 14.04
CA TRP A 226 4.01 -7.03 13.56
C TRP A 226 2.89 -6.37 14.39
N THR A 227 2.75 -6.77 15.65
CA THR A 227 1.80 -6.13 16.58
C THR A 227 2.32 -4.76 17.01
N LEU A 228 1.42 -3.78 17.08
CA LEU A 228 1.69 -2.48 17.71
C LEU A 228 1.78 -2.63 19.24
N ASN A 229 2.84 -2.09 19.82
CA ASN A 229 2.95 -1.88 21.26
C ASN A 229 2.01 -0.74 21.72
N ASP A 230 1.78 -0.63 23.02
CA ASP A 230 0.81 0.31 23.60
C ASP A 230 1.01 1.78 23.20
N TRP A 231 2.25 2.19 22.99
CA TRP A 231 2.63 3.57 22.65
C TRP A 231 3.16 3.71 21.22
N ASP A 232 3.05 2.65 20.42
CA ASP A 232 3.45 2.73 19.02
C ASP A 232 2.47 3.62 18.26
N LYS A 233 3.03 4.46 17.39
CA LYS A 233 2.30 5.28 16.45
C LYS A 233 2.44 4.71 15.06
N ASP A 234 1.34 4.64 14.33
CA ASP A 234 1.39 4.39 12.90
C ASP A 234 1.51 5.70 12.11
N MET A 235 1.72 5.52 10.81
CA MET A 235 1.82 6.59 9.85
C MET A 235 1.04 6.21 8.60
N LEU A 236 0.26 7.13 8.07
CA LEU A 236 -0.32 7.02 6.75
C LEU A 236 0.35 8.01 5.81
N VAL A 237 0.81 7.51 4.67
CA VAL A 237 1.45 8.29 3.62
C VAL A 237 0.64 8.15 2.34
N MET A 238 0.31 9.28 1.71
CA MET A 238 -0.24 9.34 0.36
C MET A 238 0.61 10.26 -0.50
N LEU A 239 0.81 9.88 -1.75
CA LEU A 239 1.58 10.64 -2.73
C LEU A 239 0.85 10.60 -4.08
N HIS A 240 0.58 11.78 -4.62
CA HIS A 240 0.15 11.95 -6.01
C HIS A 240 1.26 12.60 -6.82
N GLU A 241 1.46 12.12 -8.04
CA GLU A 241 2.37 12.67 -9.04
C GLU A 241 1.56 13.06 -10.27
N PHE A 242 1.62 14.34 -10.64
CA PHE A 242 1.00 14.85 -11.85
C PHE A 242 2.08 15.40 -12.77
N GLU A 243 2.03 15.02 -14.05
CA GLU A 243 2.79 15.72 -15.08
C GLU A 243 1.80 16.36 -16.04
N TYR A 244 2.01 17.63 -16.37
CA TYR A 244 1.13 18.38 -17.25
C TYR A 244 1.91 19.40 -18.08
N GLU A 245 1.29 19.85 -19.17
CA GLU A 245 1.84 20.84 -20.07
C GLU A 245 0.99 22.12 -20.02
N LEU A 246 1.64 23.27 -19.82
CA LEU A 246 0.99 24.57 -19.81
C LEU A 246 1.87 25.56 -20.58
N LYS A 247 1.33 26.13 -21.67
CA LYS A 247 2.04 27.09 -22.55
C LYS A 247 3.39 26.53 -23.04
N ASP A 248 3.37 25.32 -23.59
CA ASP A 248 4.52 24.58 -24.12
C ASP A 248 5.63 24.24 -23.11
N LYS A 249 5.37 24.44 -21.80
CA LYS A 249 6.25 24.04 -20.70
C LYS A 249 5.69 22.85 -19.96
N LYS A 250 6.57 21.93 -19.56
CA LYS A 250 6.19 20.76 -18.77
C LYS A 250 6.41 21.02 -17.29
N TYR A 251 5.46 20.56 -16.49
CA TYR A 251 5.47 20.68 -15.05
C TYR A 251 5.27 19.31 -14.42
N LYS A 252 5.97 19.08 -13.30
CA LYS A 252 5.76 17.94 -12.42
C LYS A 252 5.34 18.44 -11.05
N LEU A 253 4.16 18.03 -10.60
CA LEU A 253 3.62 18.33 -9.28
C LEU A 253 3.61 17.05 -8.45
N LEU A 254 4.29 17.07 -7.32
CA LEU A 254 4.22 16.04 -6.29
C LEU A 254 3.36 16.58 -5.14
N SER A 255 2.28 15.90 -4.81
CA SER A 255 1.38 16.27 -3.71
C SER A 255 1.38 15.13 -2.69
N SER A 256 1.91 15.39 -1.49
CA SER A 256 2.06 14.38 -0.45
C SER A 256 1.30 14.72 0.82
N MET A 257 0.67 13.73 1.43
CA MET A 257 0.02 13.84 2.73
C MET A 257 0.62 12.79 3.66
N VAL A 258 1.09 13.23 4.82
CA VAL A 258 1.58 12.35 5.88
C VAL A 258 0.79 12.64 7.15
N SER A 259 0.16 11.60 7.70
CA SER A 259 -0.59 11.66 8.95
C SER A 259 0.02 10.68 9.94
N LEU A 260 0.26 11.13 11.17
CA LEU A 260 0.79 10.31 12.27
C LEU A 260 -0.31 10.00 13.27
N GLY A 261 -0.31 8.76 13.77
CA GLY A 261 -1.18 8.34 14.86
C GLY A 261 -0.68 8.89 16.20
N GLU A 262 -1.51 8.72 17.22
CA GLU A 262 -1.19 9.12 18.59
C GLU A 262 -0.68 7.93 19.41
N ASP A 263 -1.32 6.77 19.24
CA ASP A 263 -0.98 5.49 19.86
C ASP A 263 -1.65 4.31 19.12
N ARG A 264 -1.58 3.09 19.68
CA ARG A 264 -2.17 1.88 19.09
C ARG A 264 -3.69 1.92 18.89
N ASN A 265 -4.40 2.79 19.61
CA ASN A 265 -5.85 2.93 19.54
C ASN A 265 -6.25 4.05 18.57
N PHE A 266 -5.58 5.20 18.67
CA PHE A 266 -5.82 6.39 17.85
C PHE A 266 -4.80 6.46 16.71
N THR A 267 -4.93 5.52 15.78
CA THR A 267 -4.03 5.38 14.64
C THR A 267 -4.34 6.39 13.52
N ALA A 268 -3.33 6.82 12.76
CA ALA A 268 -3.46 7.57 11.52
C ALA A 268 -4.37 6.84 10.54
N MET A 269 -4.27 5.51 10.43
CA MET A 269 -5.17 4.70 9.62
C MET A 269 -6.64 4.84 10.07
N ALA A 270 -6.93 4.72 11.37
CA ALA A 270 -8.29 4.89 11.89
C ALA A 270 -8.81 6.33 11.66
N ASN A 271 -7.98 7.34 11.90
CA ASN A 271 -8.34 8.74 11.71
C ASN A 271 -8.63 9.05 10.24
N THR A 272 -7.75 8.65 9.32
CA THR A 272 -7.88 8.93 7.88
C THR A 272 -8.95 8.08 7.19
N VAL A 273 -9.43 7.00 7.82
CA VAL A 273 -10.64 6.27 7.37
C VAL A 273 -11.90 6.85 8.00
N GLY A 274 -11.90 7.09 9.31
CA GLY A 274 -13.09 7.44 10.08
C GLY A 274 -13.53 8.90 9.94
N LEU A 275 -12.57 9.85 9.97
CA LEU A 275 -12.88 11.28 9.89
C LEU A 275 -13.56 11.66 8.57
N PRO A 276 -13.09 11.24 7.38
CA PRO A 276 -13.77 11.60 6.14
C PRO A 276 -15.19 11.03 6.08
N ILE A 277 -15.44 9.83 6.60
CA ILE A 277 -16.79 9.25 6.70
C ILE A 277 -17.69 10.15 7.55
N GLY A 278 -17.24 10.54 8.75
CA GLY A 278 -18.01 11.40 9.66
C GLY A 278 -18.29 12.78 9.08
N ILE A 279 -17.30 13.41 8.46
CA ILE A 279 -17.42 14.73 7.83
C ILE A 279 -18.38 14.68 6.64
N ILE A 280 -18.27 13.67 5.77
CA ILE A 280 -19.19 13.48 4.64
C ILE A 280 -20.62 13.26 5.14
N ALA A 281 -20.81 12.41 6.16
CA ALA A 281 -22.14 12.19 6.76
C ALA A 281 -22.73 13.50 7.30
N LYS A 282 -21.92 14.33 7.97
CA LYS A 282 -22.33 15.65 8.43
C LYS A 282 -22.78 16.55 7.27
N HIS A 283 -22.02 16.63 6.19
CA HIS A 283 -22.41 17.44 5.01
C HIS A 283 -23.68 16.93 4.32
N MET A 284 -23.88 15.61 4.27
CA MET A 284 -25.12 15.02 3.76
C MET A 284 -26.34 15.43 4.59
N LEU A 285 -26.22 15.41 5.93
CA LEU A 285 -27.28 15.86 6.84
C LEU A 285 -27.53 17.38 6.75
N GLN A 286 -26.52 18.16 6.37
CA GLN A 286 -26.61 19.61 6.19
C GLN A 286 -27.08 20.05 4.79
N GLY A 287 -27.44 19.12 3.91
CA GLY A 287 -28.14 19.42 2.66
C GLY A 287 -27.43 18.96 1.37
N TYR A 288 -26.23 18.37 1.43
CA TYR A 288 -25.66 17.73 0.26
C TYR A 288 -26.51 16.52 -0.16
N SER A 289 -27.17 16.63 -1.31
CA SER A 289 -28.23 15.71 -1.73
C SER A 289 -28.10 15.34 -3.22
N LYS A 290 -27.03 14.62 -3.56
CA LYS A 290 -26.90 13.96 -4.86
C LYS A 290 -27.46 12.53 -4.77
N PRO A 291 -28.56 12.19 -5.44
CA PRO A 291 -29.21 10.89 -5.30
C PRO A 291 -28.40 9.76 -5.94
N GLY A 292 -28.68 8.51 -5.53
CA GLY A 292 -28.08 7.31 -6.10
C GLY A 292 -26.77 6.87 -5.45
N VAL A 293 -26.09 5.93 -6.11
CA VAL A 293 -24.80 5.38 -5.67
C VAL A 293 -23.69 6.33 -6.12
N GLN A 294 -23.13 7.09 -5.18
CA GLN A 294 -22.17 8.17 -5.45
C GLN A 294 -20.79 7.87 -4.85
N LEU A 295 -19.77 8.47 -5.48
CA LEU A 295 -18.37 8.57 -5.03
C LEU A 295 -18.06 10.03 -4.63
N PRO A 296 -17.04 10.30 -3.80
CA PRO A 296 -16.75 11.64 -3.30
C PRO A 296 -15.95 12.48 -4.32
N ILE A 297 -16.40 12.53 -5.57
CA ILE A 297 -15.74 13.26 -6.66
C ILE A 297 -16.51 14.51 -7.10
N ASP A 298 -17.54 14.90 -6.35
CA ASP A 298 -18.29 16.14 -6.59
C ASP A 298 -17.65 17.29 -5.81
N SER A 299 -17.27 18.37 -6.48
CA SER A 299 -16.58 19.51 -5.86
C SER A 299 -17.39 20.19 -4.76
N LYS A 300 -18.73 20.13 -4.83
CA LYS A 300 -19.60 20.64 -3.74
C LYS A 300 -19.48 19.82 -2.46
N LEU A 301 -18.98 18.59 -2.53
CA LEU A 301 -18.72 17.73 -1.38
C LEU A 301 -17.24 17.72 -1.00
N TYR A 302 -16.34 17.42 -1.95
CA TYR A 302 -14.94 17.17 -1.57
C TYR A 302 -14.22 18.43 -1.11
N LEU A 303 -14.54 19.61 -1.64
CA LEU A 303 -13.88 20.86 -1.22
C LEU A 303 -14.10 21.15 0.27
N PRO A 304 -15.35 21.19 0.80
CA PRO A 304 -15.53 21.41 2.23
C PRO A 304 -15.02 20.25 3.09
N VAL A 305 -15.07 19.00 2.60
CA VAL A 305 -14.53 17.84 3.32
C VAL A 305 -13.01 17.96 3.49
N LEU A 306 -12.28 18.28 2.41
CA LEU A 306 -10.83 18.46 2.46
C LEU A 306 -10.42 19.65 3.34
N GLU A 307 -11.19 20.74 3.33
CA GLU A 307 -10.92 21.89 4.20
C GLU A 307 -11.11 21.54 5.69
N GLU A 308 -12.13 20.76 6.02
CA GLU A 308 -12.32 20.30 7.40
C GLU A 308 -11.25 19.28 7.82
N LEU A 309 -10.87 18.35 6.95
CA LEU A 309 -9.76 17.42 7.20
C LEU A 309 -8.45 18.17 7.45
N LYS A 310 -8.19 19.25 6.70
CA LYS A 310 -7.04 20.13 6.90
C LYS A 310 -7.04 20.76 8.31
N SER A 311 -8.20 21.21 8.80
CA SER A 311 -8.32 21.73 10.18
C SER A 311 -8.00 20.69 11.26
N LEU A 312 -8.06 19.40 10.91
CA LEU A 312 -7.72 18.26 11.77
C LEU A 312 -6.29 17.74 11.52
N GLY A 313 -5.47 18.47 10.77
CA GLY A 313 -4.08 18.10 10.48
C GLY A 313 -3.91 17.06 9.37
N ILE A 314 -4.96 16.76 8.60
CA ILE A 314 -4.86 15.92 7.40
C ILE A 314 -4.82 16.84 6.18
N GLU A 315 -3.62 17.19 5.75
CA GLU A 315 -3.40 18.10 4.61
C GLU A 315 -2.32 17.60 3.66
N PHE A 316 -2.40 18.08 2.42
CA PHE A 316 -1.41 17.80 1.38
C PHE A 316 -0.42 18.95 1.27
N ILE A 317 0.84 18.60 1.09
CA ILE A 317 1.95 19.50 0.80
C ILE A 317 2.33 19.30 -0.67
N ASP A 318 2.29 20.39 -1.43
CA ASP A 318 2.54 20.42 -2.86
C ASP A 318 3.95 20.91 -3.16
N ASN A 319 4.68 20.15 -3.97
CA ASN A 319 5.99 20.50 -4.50
C ASN A 319 5.94 20.51 -6.03
N LEU A 320 6.15 21.69 -6.63
CA LEU A 320 6.11 21.91 -8.07
C LEU A 320 7.52 22.07 -8.63
N VAL A 321 7.83 21.27 -9.65
CA VAL A 321 9.07 21.34 -10.43
C VAL A 321 8.72 21.65 -11.88
N GLU A 322 9.37 22.66 -12.46
CA GLU A 322 9.34 22.91 -13.91
C GLU A 322 10.39 22.01 -14.57
N ASN A 323 9.97 21.23 -15.57
CA ASN A 323 10.86 20.36 -16.33
C ASN A 323 11.25 21.06 -17.64
N ASP A 324 12.54 21.02 -17.98
CA ASP A 324 13.09 21.54 -19.23
C ASP A 324 12.63 20.77 -20.49
#